data_AF-A0A2H5QY01-F1
#
_entry.id   AF-A0A2H5QY01-F1
#
_cell.length_a   1.000
_cell.length_b   1.000
_cell.length_c   1.000
_cell.angle_alpha   90.00
_cell.angle_beta   90.00
_cell.angle_gamma   90.00
#
_symmetry.space_group_name_H-M   'P 1'
#
loop_
_entity.id
_entity.type
_entity.pdbx_description
1 polymer ?
#
loop_
_entity_poly.entity_id
_entity_poly.type
_entity_poly.pdbx_seq_one_letter_code
_entity_poly.pdbx_strand_id
1 'polypeptide(L)'
;IGAAIFTVTVGILAFIACRERRKKRNFFNNGGMILKHQRVRIFSEAELIKATKNYDKSNFLGEGGFGSVYRGVLSDDTQVAVKKPKEADKIRVSQEFQHEMGIVSQINHKNVVKILGLCLQTKVPLLVYEFVSNGTLFHHIHSKSSQVLKTWKNCLRIAAETASALDYFHSLASPPIIHGDVKSTNILLDDNYTA
;
A
#
# COMPACT_ATOMS: atom_id res chain seq x y z
N ILE A 1 -15.77 -44.26 -13.84
CA ILE A 1 -15.92 -43.28 -12.73
C ILE A 1 -14.59 -43.10 -11.96
N GLY A 2 -13.97 -44.17 -11.45
CA GLY A 2 -12.72 -44.08 -10.67
C GLY A 2 -11.52 -43.41 -11.38
N ALA A 3 -11.26 -43.75 -12.66
CA ALA A 3 -10.15 -43.15 -13.42
C ALA A 3 -10.35 -41.64 -13.69
N ALA A 4 -11.58 -41.19 -13.92
CA ALA A 4 -11.90 -39.77 -14.16
C ALA A 4 -11.78 -38.94 -12.87
N ILE A 5 -12.17 -39.50 -11.71
CA ILE A 5 -11.96 -38.87 -10.42
C ILE A 5 -10.46 -38.76 -10.12
N PHE A 6 -9.69 -39.81 -10.40
CA PHE A 6 -8.24 -39.80 -10.21
C PHE A 6 -7.54 -38.72 -11.06
N THR A 7 -7.86 -38.61 -12.35
CA THR A 7 -7.24 -37.58 -13.21
C THR A 7 -7.59 -36.15 -12.79
N VAL A 8 -8.84 -35.90 -12.38
CA VAL A 8 -9.26 -34.58 -11.87
C VAL A 8 -8.53 -34.23 -10.58
N THR A 9 -8.43 -35.17 -9.63
CA THR A 9 -7.74 -34.93 -8.36
C THR A 9 -6.25 -34.65 -8.56
N VAL A 10 -5.56 -35.41 -9.41
CA VAL A 10 -4.16 -35.16 -9.78
C VAL A 10 -4.00 -33.79 -10.43
N GLY A 11 -4.92 -33.40 -11.32
CA GLY A 11 -4.91 -32.08 -11.97
C GLY A 11 -5.04 -30.93 -10.96
N ILE A 12 -5.95 -31.04 -9.98
CA ILE A 12 -6.13 -30.05 -8.92
C ILE A 12 -4.88 -29.95 -8.03
N LEU A 13 -4.32 -31.09 -7.60
CA LEU A 13 -3.11 -31.11 -6.78
C LEU A 13 -1.91 -30.51 -7.53
N ALA A 14 -1.75 -30.83 -8.82
CA ALA A 14 -0.71 -30.26 -9.67
C ALA A 14 -0.89 -28.73 -9.81
N PHE A 15 -2.13 -28.26 -10.00
CA PHE A 15 -2.44 -26.83 -10.07
C PHE A 15 -2.10 -26.10 -8.77
N ILE A 16 -2.51 -26.65 -7.62
CA ILE A 16 -2.20 -26.10 -6.29
C ILE A 16 -0.68 -26.06 -6.08
N ALA A 17 0.02 -27.15 -6.37
CA ALA A 17 1.48 -27.22 -6.24
C ALA A 17 2.20 -26.20 -7.13
N CYS A 18 1.76 -26.03 -8.38
CA CYS A 18 2.28 -25.01 -9.30
C CYS A 18 2.05 -23.59 -8.76
N ARG A 19 0.87 -23.32 -8.20
CA ARG A 19 0.55 -22.02 -7.60
C ARG A 19 1.44 -21.72 -6.39
N GLU A 20 1.63 -22.68 -5.50
CA GLU A 20 2.49 -22.51 -4.32
C GLU A 20 3.97 -22.35 -4.69
N ARG A 21 4.45 -23.10 -5.69
CA ARG A 21 5.80 -22.90 -6.25
C ARG A 21 5.97 -21.48 -6.81
N ARG A 22 4.96 -20.95 -7.51
CA ARG A 22 5.00 -19.59 -8.05
C ARG A 22 5.07 -18.54 -6.96
N LYS A 23 4.24 -18.65 -5.92
CA LYS A 23 4.26 -17.74 -4.75
C LYS A 23 5.61 -17.77 -4.05
N LYS A 24 6.16 -18.96 -3.82
CA LYS A 24 7.48 -19.14 -3.21
C LYS A 24 8.59 -18.51 -4.05
N ARG A 25 8.57 -18.71 -5.38
CA ARG A 25 9.52 -18.06 -6.29
C ARG A 25 9.42 -16.54 -6.25
N ASN A 26 8.21 -15.99 -6.30
CA ASN A 26 7.99 -14.56 -6.21
C ASN A 26 8.52 -14.00 -4.88
N PHE A 27 8.22 -14.67 -3.77
CA PHE A 27 8.70 -14.28 -2.44
C PHE A 27 10.23 -14.14 -2.41
N PHE A 28 10.97 -15.11 -2.97
CA PHE A 28 12.43 -15.04 -3.05
C PHE A 28 12.92 -13.93 -3.98
N ASN A 29 12.35 -13.84 -5.19
CA ASN A 29 12.73 -12.83 -6.18
C ASN A 29 12.49 -11.39 -5.69
N ASN A 30 11.46 -11.21 -4.85
CA ASN A 30 11.10 -9.94 -4.25
C ASN A 30 11.88 -9.63 -2.95
N GLY A 31 12.99 -10.33 -2.69
CA GLY A 31 13.86 -10.06 -1.55
C GLY A 31 13.34 -10.55 -0.20
N GLY A 32 12.40 -11.50 -0.18
CA GLY A 32 11.74 -11.97 1.04
C GLY A 32 12.69 -12.52 2.12
N MET A 33 13.87 -13.01 1.75
CA MET A 33 14.91 -13.39 2.72
C MET A 33 15.49 -12.19 3.47
N ILE A 34 15.68 -11.05 2.80
CA ILE A 34 16.25 -9.84 3.39
C ILE A 34 15.17 -9.12 4.20
N LEU A 35 14.00 -8.91 3.59
CA LEU A 35 12.91 -8.11 4.18
C LEU A 35 12.30 -8.74 5.43
N LYS A 36 12.31 -10.08 5.55
CA LYS A 36 11.84 -10.76 6.77
C LYS A 36 12.63 -10.38 8.02
N HIS A 37 13.88 -9.95 7.87
CA HIS A 37 14.75 -9.56 8.99
C HIS A 37 14.61 -8.07 9.37
N GLN A 38 13.99 -7.24 8.52
CA GLN A 38 13.87 -5.79 8.74
C GLN A 38 12.63 -5.37 9.57
N ARG A 39 12.04 -6.29 10.35
CA ARG A 39 10.83 -6.06 11.18
C ARG A 39 9.58 -5.60 10.39
N VAL A 40 9.56 -5.74 9.07
CA VAL A 40 8.39 -5.45 8.24
C VAL A 40 7.45 -6.65 8.25
N ARG A 41 6.15 -6.45 8.52
CA ARG A 41 5.16 -7.53 8.47
C ARG A 41 5.02 -8.03 7.03
N ILE A 42 5.14 -9.34 6.85
CA ILE A 42 4.89 -9.98 5.55
C ILE A 42 3.48 -10.58 5.57
N PHE A 43 2.60 -10.01 4.77
CA PHE A 43 1.27 -10.50 4.49
C PHE A 43 1.31 -11.63 3.46
N SER A 44 0.42 -12.61 3.61
CA SER A 44 0.17 -13.58 2.55
C SER A 44 -0.76 -12.99 1.48
N GLU A 45 -0.63 -13.47 0.23
CA GLU A 45 -1.56 -13.08 -0.84
C GLU A 45 -3.01 -13.45 -0.49
N ALA A 46 -3.21 -14.60 0.17
CA ALA A 46 -4.52 -15.07 0.59
C ALA A 46 -5.17 -14.15 1.64
N GLU A 47 -4.38 -13.65 2.59
CA GLU A 47 -4.84 -12.71 3.62
C GLU A 47 -5.32 -11.40 2.98
N LEU A 48 -4.56 -10.83 2.05
CA LEU A 48 -4.96 -9.59 1.37
C LEU A 48 -6.13 -9.79 0.40
N ILE A 49 -6.22 -10.93 -0.27
CA ILE A 49 -7.41 -11.30 -1.07
C ILE A 49 -8.64 -11.35 -0.16
N LYS A 50 -8.55 -11.99 1.01
CA LYS A 50 -9.68 -12.04 1.95
C LYS A 50 -10.04 -10.64 2.44
N ALA A 51 -9.06 -9.86 2.86
CA ALA A 51 -9.26 -8.53 3.42
C ALA A 51 -9.91 -7.55 2.44
N THR A 52 -9.56 -7.63 1.15
CA THR A 52 -10.05 -6.75 0.10
C THR A 52 -11.28 -7.29 -0.64
N LYS A 53 -11.84 -8.43 -0.20
CA LYS A 53 -12.90 -9.17 -0.91
C LYS A 53 -12.50 -9.46 -2.37
N ASN A 54 -11.28 -9.93 -2.56
CA ASN A 54 -10.66 -10.17 -3.86
C ASN A 54 -10.52 -8.90 -4.71
N TYR A 55 -10.05 -7.81 -4.10
CA TYR A 55 -9.89 -6.51 -4.76
C TYR A 55 -11.19 -6.02 -5.42
N ASP A 56 -12.32 -6.19 -4.71
CA ASP A 56 -13.64 -5.81 -5.22
C ASP A 56 -13.71 -4.31 -5.55
N LYS A 57 -14.48 -3.95 -6.58
CA LYS A 57 -14.62 -2.55 -7.01
C LYS A 57 -15.24 -1.67 -5.93
N SER A 58 -16.09 -2.21 -5.04
CA SER A 58 -16.64 -1.47 -3.90
C SER A 58 -15.59 -1.05 -2.88
N ASN A 59 -14.42 -1.70 -2.88
CA ASN A 59 -13.29 -1.37 -2.03
C ASN A 59 -12.26 -0.48 -2.75
N PHE A 60 -12.49 -0.06 -4.00
CA PHE A 60 -11.55 0.79 -4.72
C PHE A 60 -11.47 2.20 -4.11
N LEU A 61 -10.25 2.65 -3.80
CA LEU A 61 -9.99 3.98 -3.22
C LEU A 61 -9.46 4.96 -4.26
N GLY A 62 -8.74 4.48 -5.27
CA GLY A 62 -8.17 5.34 -6.30
C GLY A 62 -7.11 4.63 -7.13
N GLU A 63 -6.71 5.27 -8.22
CA GLU A 63 -5.65 4.82 -9.11
C GLU A 63 -4.78 5.99 -9.52
N GLY A 64 -3.47 5.76 -9.58
CA GLY A 64 -2.49 6.73 -10.05
C GLY A 64 -1.48 6.13 -11.02
N GLY A 65 -0.38 6.85 -11.24
CA GLY A 65 0.75 6.36 -12.03
C GLY A 65 1.38 5.07 -11.47
N PHE A 66 1.24 4.85 -10.16
CA PHE A 66 1.94 3.83 -9.38
C PHE A 66 1.11 2.58 -9.08
N GLY A 67 -0.16 2.53 -9.48
CA GLY A 67 -1.04 1.42 -9.12
C GLY A 67 -2.46 1.84 -8.74
N SER A 68 -3.25 0.83 -8.41
CA SER A 68 -4.60 0.94 -7.88
C SER A 68 -4.56 0.66 -6.37
N VAL A 69 -5.35 1.37 -5.58
CA VAL A 69 -5.40 1.23 -4.13
C VAL A 69 -6.78 0.72 -3.73
N TYR A 70 -6.81 -0.29 -2.85
CA TYR A 70 -8.03 -0.91 -2.37
C TYR A 70 -8.08 -0.87 -0.85
N ARG A 71 -9.26 -0.56 -0.30
CA ARG A 71 -9.56 -0.74 1.11
C ARG A 71 -9.62 -2.23 1.45
N GLY A 72 -9.10 -2.59 2.60
CA GLY A 72 -9.24 -3.93 3.16
C GLY A 72 -9.53 -3.88 4.66
N VAL A 73 -10.08 -4.97 5.18
CA VAL A 73 -10.24 -5.20 6.62
C VAL A 73 -9.58 -6.52 6.96
N LEU A 74 -8.54 -6.48 7.78
CA LEU A 74 -7.82 -7.67 8.22
C LEU A 74 -8.68 -8.51 9.19
N SER A 75 -8.23 -9.70 9.55
CA SER A 75 -8.97 -10.59 10.46
C SER A 75 -9.07 -10.07 11.90
N ASP A 76 -8.23 -9.10 12.26
CA ASP A 76 -8.22 -8.40 13.54
C ASP A 76 -8.97 -7.05 13.48
N ASP A 77 -9.83 -6.88 12.46
CA ASP A 77 -10.58 -5.65 12.16
C ASP A 77 -9.74 -4.41 11.81
N THR A 78 -8.42 -4.55 11.68
CA THR A 78 -7.56 -3.45 11.23
C THR A 78 -7.91 -3.06 9.80
N GLN A 79 -8.25 -1.79 9.60
CA GLN A 79 -8.47 -1.22 8.27
C GLN A 79 -7.14 -0.92 7.58
N VAL A 80 -7.02 -1.32 6.33
CA VAL A 80 -5.79 -1.17 5.53
C VAL A 80 -6.07 -0.62 4.15
N ALA A 81 -5.07 0.03 3.57
CA ALA A 81 -5.04 0.39 2.15
C ALA A 81 -3.98 -0.47 1.44
N VAL A 82 -4.42 -1.33 0.51
CA VAL A 82 -3.56 -2.21 -0.27
C VAL A 82 -3.29 -1.58 -1.63
N LYS A 83 -2.05 -1.12 -1.84
CA LYS A 83 -1.59 -0.60 -3.13
C LYS A 83 -1.10 -1.74 -4.00
N LYS A 84 -1.78 -1.92 -5.12
CA LYS A 84 -1.48 -2.91 -6.16
C LYS A 84 -0.85 -2.20 -7.35
N PRO A 85 0.46 -2.38 -7.59
CA PRO A 85 1.16 -1.74 -8.70
C PRO A 85 0.66 -2.23 -10.07
N LYS A 86 0.79 -1.36 -11.07
CA LYS A 86 0.51 -1.72 -12.47
C LYS A 86 1.57 -2.71 -12.95
N GLU A 87 1.16 -3.74 -13.67
CA GLU A 87 2.12 -4.72 -14.21
C GLU A 87 2.91 -4.20 -15.43
N ALA A 88 2.56 -3.02 -15.94
CA ALA A 88 3.24 -2.37 -17.04
C ALA A 88 4.57 -1.79 -16.54
N ASP A 89 5.66 -2.39 -17.03
CA ASP A 89 7.06 -2.04 -16.72
C ASP A 89 7.58 -2.51 -15.35
N LYS A 90 8.02 -3.77 -15.30
CA LYS A 90 8.61 -4.38 -14.10
C LYS A 90 9.81 -3.60 -13.54
N ILE A 91 10.59 -2.93 -14.38
CA ILE A 91 11.81 -2.23 -13.94
C ILE A 91 11.41 -1.00 -13.14
N ARG A 92 10.53 -0.16 -13.71
CA ARG A 92 10.02 1.04 -13.04
C ARG A 92 9.35 0.70 -11.72
N VAL A 93 8.51 -0.32 -11.74
CA VAL A 93 7.78 -0.79 -10.57
C VAL A 93 8.70 -1.34 -9.48
N SER A 94 9.80 -2.00 -9.86
CA SER A 94 10.83 -2.44 -8.92
C SER A 94 11.55 -1.25 -8.27
N GLN A 95 11.90 -0.21 -9.04
CA GLN A 95 12.52 1.00 -8.51
C GLN A 95 11.58 1.76 -7.56
N GLU A 96 10.30 1.90 -7.93
CA GLU A 96 9.26 2.51 -7.09
C GLU A 96 9.09 1.76 -5.77
N PHE A 97 9.03 0.42 -5.82
CA PHE A 97 8.96 -0.41 -4.62
C PHE A 97 10.19 -0.19 -3.71
N GLN A 98 11.40 -0.19 -4.27
CA GLN A 98 12.62 0.05 -3.51
C GLN A 98 12.67 1.47 -2.93
N HIS A 99 12.20 2.47 -3.68
CA HIS A 99 12.10 3.85 -3.22
C HIS A 99 11.15 3.98 -2.04
N GLU A 100 9.92 3.45 -2.17
CA GLU A 100 8.95 3.49 -1.07
C GLU A 100 9.40 2.68 0.15
N MET A 101 10.11 1.57 -0.05
CA MET A 101 10.76 0.85 1.05
C MET A 101 11.89 1.64 1.71
N GLY A 102 12.71 2.33 0.93
CA GLY A 102 13.76 3.21 1.43
C GLY A 102 13.19 4.35 2.28
N ILE A 103 12.12 5.00 1.79
CA ILE A 103 11.38 6.02 2.52
C ILE A 103 10.91 5.45 3.85
N VAL A 104 10.09 4.39 3.81
CA VAL A 104 9.33 4.00 5.01
C VAL A 104 10.14 3.19 6.02
N SER A 105 11.24 2.56 5.62
CA SER A 105 12.14 1.88 6.58
C SER A 105 12.81 2.83 7.57
N GLN A 106 12.83 4.14 7.29
CA GLN A 106 13.52 5.15 8.09
C GLN A 106 12.58 6.17 8.74
N ILE A 107 11.29 6.12 8.41
CA ILE A 107 10.32 7.15 8.80
C ILE A 107 9.34 6.63 9.85
N ASN A 108 9.25 7.38 10.95
CA ASN A 108 8.16 7.26 11.91
C ASN A 108 7.71 8.66 12.33
N HIS A 109 6.77 9.24 11.59
CA HIS A 109 6.27 10.59 11.82
C HIS A 109 4.73 10.61 11.76
N LYS A 110 4.10 11.37 12.64
CA LYS A 110 2.63 11.41 12.78
C LYS A 110 1.88 11.92 11.54
N ASN A 111 2.53 12.74 10.72
CA ASN A 111 1.98 13.31 9.47
C ASN A 111 2.49 12.56 8.24
N VAL A 112 2.80 11.26 8.39
CA VAL A 112 3.24 10.38 7.30
C VAL A 112 2.50 9.07 7.41
N VAL A 113 1.84 8.67 6.32
CA VAL A 113 1.07 7.43 6.25
C VAL A 113 2.00 6.23 6.44
N LYS A 114 1.68 5.41 7.43
CA LYS A 114 2.48 4.26 7.84
C LYS A 114 2.27 3.06 6.92
N ILE A 115 3.36 2.44 6.49
CA ILE A 115 3.32 1.09 5.94
C ILE A 115 3.21 0.09 7.09
N LEU A 116 2.15 -0.70 7.05
CA LEU A 116 1.91 -1.80 7.97
C LEU A 116 2.64 -3.07 7.52
N GLY A 117 2.89 -3.23 6.22
CA GLY A 117 3.72 -4.31 5.70
C GLY A 117 3.61 -4.54 4.20
N LEU A 118 4.01 -5.74 3.79
CA LEU A 118 4.25 -6.11 2.39
C LEU A 118 3.63 -7.46 2.04
N CYS A 119 3.19 -7.64 0.79
CA CYS A 119 2.98 -8.98 0.24
C CYS A 119 3.97 -9.24 -0.89
N LEU A 120 4.84 -10.23 -0.69
CA LEU A 120 5.91 -10.59 -1.62
C LEU A 120 5.57 -11.81 -2.49
N GLN A 121 4.42 -12.44 -2.27
CA GLN A 121 3.99 -13.66 -2.98
C GLN A 121 3.46 -13.38 -4.40
N THR A 122 3.21 -12.11 -4.73
CA THR A 122 2.71 -11.63 -6.01
C THR A 122 3.85 -11.36 -6.99
N LYS A 123 3.54 -11.30 -8.29
CA LYS A 123 4.54 -11.06 -9.36
C LYS A 123 5.32 -9.76 -9.14
N VAL A 124 4.63 -8.77 -8.61
CA VAL A 124 5.19 -7.53 -8.07
C VAL A 124 4.73 -7.39 -6.63
N PRO A 125 5.59 -6.98 -5.68
CA PRO A 125 5.20 -6.74 -4.30
C PRO A 125 3.98 -5.82 -4.15
N LEU A 126 3.11 -6.12 -3.20
CA LEU A 126 2.06 -5.20 -2.76
C LEU A 126 2.51 -4.46 -1.51
N LEU A 127 2.10 -3.19 -1.41
CA LEU A 127 2.33 -2.35 -0.24
C LEU A 127 1.02 -2.24 0.56
N VAL A 128 1.09 -2.43 1.87
CA VAL A 128 -0.04 -2.37 2.79
C VAL A 128 0.16 -1.21 3.74
N TYR A 129 -0.68 -0.20 3.65
CA TYR A 129 -0.66 0.99 4.51
C TYR A 129 -1.79 0.94 5.51
N GLU A 130 -1.70 1.77 6.53
CA GLU A 130 -2.87 2.16 7.29
C GLU A 130 -3.92 2.82 6.38
N PHE A 131 -5.20 2.63 6.72
CA PHE A 131 -6.28 3.28 6.00
C PHE A 131 -6.53 4.68 6.57
N VAL A 132 -6.61 5.68 5.69
CA VAL A 132 -6.89 7.08 6.02
C VAL A 132 -8.26 7.46 5.42
N SER A 133 -9.18 7.89 6.28
CA SER A 133 -10.63 7.82 6.04
C SER A 133 -11.22 8.98 5.25
N ASN A 134 -10.71 10.21 5.38
CA ASN A 134 -11.27 11.38 4.72
C ASN A 134 -10.69 11.63 3.31
N GLY A 135 -9.92 10.69 2.78
CA GLY A 135 -9.42 10.77 1.40
C GLY A 135 -8.39 11.87 1.20
N THR A 136 -8.29 12.38 -0.03
CA THR A 136 -7.19 13.28 -0.43
C THR A 136 -7.53 14.75 -0.23
N LEU A 137 -6.52 15.56 0.07
CA LEU A 137 -6.63 17.03 0.06
C LEU A 137 -7.12 17.54 -1.30
N PHE A 138 -6.75 16.90 -2.41
CA PHE A 138 -7.26 17.22 -3.73
C PHE A 138 -8.79 17.18 -3.77
N HIS A 139 -9.40 16.12 -3.20
CA HIS A 139 -10.85 16.03 -3.11
C HIS A 139 -11.42 17.19 -2.30
N HIS A 140 -10.81 17.53 -1.17
CA HIS A 140 -11.27 18.63 -0.31
C HIS A 140 -11.12 20.02 -0.92
N ILE A 141 -10.14 20.23 -1.80
CA ILE A 141 -9.94 21.48 -2.54
C ILE A 141 -11.03 21.64 -3.61
N HIS A 142 -11.34 20.57 -4.35
CA HIS A 142 -12.18 20.65 -5.55
C HIS A 142 -13.66 20.32 -5.28
N SER A 143 -13.98 19.72 -4.13
CA SER A 143 -15.34 19.35 -3.77
C SER A 143 -16.09 20.53 -3.14
N LYS A 144 -17.18 20.96 -3.77
CA LYS A 144 -18.06 22.02 -3.26
C LYS A 144 -18.74 21.68 -1.93
N SER A 145 -18.82 20.39 -1.58
CA SER A 145 -19.41 19.95 -0.31
C SER A 145 -18.42 19.98 0.85
N SER A 146 -17.11 20.01 0.58
CA SER A 146 -16.07 20.01 1.61
C SER A 146 -16.16 21.29 2.45
N GLN A 147 -16.32 21.13 3.77
CA GLN A 147 -16.28 22.25 4.71
C GLN A 147 -14.89 22.45 5.32
N VAL A 148 -13.99 21.46 5.15
CA VAL A 148 -12.68 21.40 5.82
C VAL A 148 -11.86 22.64 5.51
N LEU A 149 -11.78 23.03 4.24
CA LEU A 149 -10.97 24.17 3.78
C LEU A 149 -11.71 25.51 3.80
N LYS A 150 -12.91 25.59 4.37
CA LYS A 150 -13.64 26.87 4.50
C LYS A 150 -13.08 27.77 5.59
N THR A 151 -12.27 27.22 6.50
CA THR A 151 -11.62 28.01 7.54
C THR A 151 -10.13 28.12 7.26
N TRP A 152 -9.60 29.34 7.36
CA TRP A 152 -8.16 29.58 7.19
C TRP A 152 -7.33 28.80 8.23
N LYS A 153 -7.90 28.59 9.42
CA LYS A 153 -7.30 27.78 10.48
C LYS A 153 -6.97 26.36 10.00
N ASN A 154 -7.90 25.69 9.32
CA ASN A 154 -7.67 24.33 8.81
C ASN A 154 -6.65 24.32 7.66
N CYS A 155 -6.72 25.30 6.75
CA CYS A 155 -5.74 25.44 5.67
C CYS A 155 -4.32 25.59 6.20
N LEU A 156 -4.12 26.47 7.19
CA LEU A 156 -2.82 26.68 7.84
C LEU A 156 -2.35 25.44 8.59
N ARG A 157 -3.25 24.73 9.28
CA ARG A 157 -2.92 23.49 9.97
C ARG A 157 -2.40 22.43 9.01
N ILE A 158 -3.14 22.16 7.92
CA ILE A 158 -2.76 21.17 6.90
C ILE A 158 -1.41 21.53 6.27
N ALA A 159 -1.18 22.81 5.97
CA ALA A 159 0.09 23.28 5.44
C ALA A 159 1.25 23.07 6.42
N ALA A 160 1.04 23.38 7.71
CA ALA A 160 2.04 23.19 8.75
C ALA A 160 2.34 21.70 9.01
N GLU A 161 1.33 20.85 9.04
CA GLU A 161 1.46 19.39 9.20
C GLU A 161 2.23 18.77 8.02
N THR A 162 1.89 19.17 6.79
CA THR A 162 2.61 18.75 5.58
C THR A 162 4.07 19.21 5.60
N ALA A 163 4.32 20.48 5.97
CA ALA A 163 5.67 21.02 6.09
C ALA A 163 6.49 20.31 7.17
N SER A 164 5.88 19.94 8.30
CA SER A 164 6.52 19.17 9.37
C SER A 164 6.99 17.81 8.89
N ALA A 165 6.19 17.11 8.08
CA ALA A 165 6.60 15.83 7.49
C ALA A 165 7.79 15.99 6.53
N LEU A 166 7.77 17.05 5.70
CA LEU A 166 8.86 17.32 4.76
C LEU A 166 10.15 17.75 5.45
N ASP A 167 10.06 18.55 6.52
CA ASP A 167 11.24 18.88 7.33
C ASP A 167 11.83 17.62 7.98
N TYR A 168 10.98 16.73 8.50
CA TYR A 168 11.44 15.43 9.01
C TYR A 168 12.18 14.63 7.93
N PHE A 169 11.69 14.59 6.69
CA PHE A 169 12.36 13.88 5.59
C PHE A 169 13.71 14.49 5.23
N HIS A 170 13.80 15.81 5.14
CA HIS A 170 15.01 16.48 4.68
C HIS A 170 16.07 16.63 5.77
N SER A 171 15.66 16.82 7.02
CA SER A 171 16.54 17.24 8.11
C SER A 171 16.86 16.11 9.08
N LEU A 172 15.92 15.17 9.31
CA LEU A 172 16.04 14.16 10.37
C LEU A 172 16.24 12.74 9.85
N ALA A 173 15.80 12.43 8.63
CA ALA A 173 16.10 11.15 7.99
C ALA A 173 17.59 11.07 7.57
N SER A 174 18.18 9.88 7.65
CA SER A 174 19.57 9.65 7.29
C SER A 174 19.73 8.39 6.44
N PRO A 175 20.03 8.53 5.13
CA PRO A 175 20.23 9.80 4.41
C PRO A 175 18.95 10.64 4.27
N PRO A 176 19.06 11.96 3.99
CA PRO A 176 17.90 12.80 3.69
C PRO A 176 17.02 12.19 2.60
N ILE A 177 15.72 12.21 2.83
CA ILE A 177 14.71 11.63 1.95
C ILE A 177 14.06 12.73 1.12
N ILE A 178 14.10 12.61 -0.20
CA ILE A 178 13.34 13.47 -1.11
C ILE A 178 12.07 12.73 -1.50
N HIS A 179 10.89 13.24 -1.12
CA HIS A 179 9.61 12.60 -1.48
C HIS A 179 9.40 12.55 -3.00
N GLY A 180 9.74 13.61 -3.72
CA GLY A 180 9.70 13.65 -5.20
C GLY A 180 8.31 13.68 -5.85
N ASP A 181 7.21 13.64 -5.08
CA ASP A 181 5.82 13.66 -5.60
C ASP A 181 4.86 14.35 -4.62
N VAL A 182 5.27 15.48 -4.05
CA VAL A 182 4.41 16.26 -3.14
C VAL A 182 3.33 16.98 -3.94
N LYS A 183 2.08 16.56 -3.76
CA LYS A 183 0.90 17.11 -4.42
C LYS A 183 -0.35 16.81 -3.60
N SER A 184 -1.43 17.56 -3.84
CA SER A 184 -2.68 17.42 -3.08
C SER A 184 -3.36 16.05 -3.20
N THR A 185 -3.05 15.24 -4.23
CA THR A 185 -3.54 13.86 -4.33
C THR A 185 -2.77 12.86 -3.47
N ASN A 186 -1.59 13.23 -2.95
CA ASN A 186 -0.77 12.41 -2.06
C ASN A 186 -0.81 12.89 -0.59
N ILE A 187 -1.54 13.98 -0.31
CA ILE A 187 -1.82 14.43 1.06
C ILE A 187 -3.19 13.87 1.42
N LEU A 188 -3.24 12.99 2.41
CA LEU A 188 -4.49 12.37 2.90
C LEU A 188 -4.92 13.04 4.21
N LEU A 189 -6.22 13.04 4.49
CA LEU A 189 -6.76 13.57 5.73
C LEU A 189 -7.33 12.44 6.59
N ASP A 190 -6.90 12.34 7.84
CA ASP A 190 -7.41 11.35 8.80
C ASP A 190 -8.80 11.72 9.34
N ASP A 191 -9.34 10.93 10.28
CA ASP A 191 -10.65 11.15 10.91
C ASP A 191 -10.80 12.55 11.55
N ASN A 192 -9.68 13.18 11.97
CA ASN A 192 -9.64 14.51 12.57
C ASN A 192 -9.31 15.63 11.57
N TYR A 193 -9.23 15.28 10.28
CA TYR A 193 -8.73 16.13 9.20
C TYR A 193 -7.30 16.64 9.41
N THR A 194 -6.47 15.86 10.09
CA THR A 194 -5.02 16.05 10.17
C THR A 194 -4.38 15.45 8.92
N ALA A 195 -3.41 16.17 8.37
CA ALA A 195 -2.66 15.83 7.16
C ALA A 195 -1.35 15.10 7.46
#